data_AF-A0A2K9IUJ5-F1
#
_entry.id   AF-A0A2K9IUJ5-F1
#
_cell.length_a   1.000
_cell.length_b   1.000
_cell.length_c   1.000
_cell.angle_alpha   90.00
_cell.angle_beta   90.00
_cell.angle_gamma   90.00
#
_symmetry.space_group_name_H-M   'P 1'
#
loop_
_entity.id
_entity.type
_entity.pdbx_description
1 polymer ?
#
loop_
_entity_poly.entity_id
_entity_poly.type
_entity_poly.pdbx_seq_one_letter_code
_entity_poly.pdbx_strand_id
1 'polypeptide(L)' 'MSKKKWFLLFRFEGEQKVFIYEPLKKYELNARKRQGWKVLG' A
#
# COMPACT_ATOMS: atom_id res chain seq x y z
N MET A 1 11.49 14.24 -11.04
CA MET A 1 10.61 13.96 -9.87
C MET A 1 9.78 12.72 -10.13
N SER A 2 9.77 11.73 -9.23
CA SER A 2 8.89 10.55 -9.36
C SER A 2 7.43 10.97 -9.15
N LYS A 3 6.58 10.75 -10.15
CA LYS A 3 5.12 11.01 -10.06
C LYS A 3 4.48 10.01 -9.08
N LYS A 4 3.59 10.50 -8.22
CA LYS A 4 2.76 9.65 -7.36
C LYS A 4 1.73 8.90 -8.21
N LYS A 5 1.46 7.65 -7.86
CA LYS A 5 0.37 6.84 -8.44
C LYS A 5 -0.55 6.39 -7.31
N TRP A 6 -1.84 6.32 -7.59
CA TRP A 6 -2.82 5.80 -6.63
C TRP A 6 -2.72 4.27 -6.54
N PHE A 7 -2.74 3.75 -5.32
CA PHE A 7 -2.75 2.32 -5.05
C PHE A 7 -3.82 1.99 -4.03
N LEU A 8 -4.54 0.90 -4.27
CA LEU A 8 -5.34 0.25 -3.25
C LEU A 8 -4.46 -0.79 -2.55
N LEU A 9 -4.28 -0.63 -1.26
CA LEU A 9 -3.50 -1.53 -0.41
C LEU A 9 -4.42 -2.26 0.55
N PHE A 10 -4.04 -3.48 0.93
CA PHE A 10 -4.66 -4.20 2.02
C PHE A 10 -3.63 -4.90 2.90
N ARG A 11 -3.98 -5.14 4.15
CA ARG A 11 -3.27 -6.07 5.05
C ARG A 11 -4.27 -6.74 5.98
N PHE A 12 -3.82 -7.78 6.68
CA PHE A 12 -4.58 -8.39 7.76
C PHE A 12 -4.15 -7.77 9.09
N GLU A 13 -5.13 -7.38 9.90
CA GLU A 13 -4.96 -6.99 11.30
C GLU A 13 -5.78 -7.98 12.12
N GLY A 14 -5.09 -8.99 12.68
CA GLY A 14 -5.74 -10.19 13.19
C GLY A 14 -6.46 -10.95 12.07
N GLU A 15 -7.76 -11.18 12.24
CA GLU A 15 -8.61 -11.85 11.23
C GLU A 15 -9.23 -10.87 10.23
N GLN A 16 -9.14 -9.56 10.50
CA GLN A 16 -9.79 -8.55 9.67
C GLN A 16 -8.88 -8.08 8.54
N LYS A 17 -9.45 -7.99 7.34
CA LYS A 17 -8.80 -7.38 6.19
C LYS A 17 -9.07 -5.88 6.18
N VAL A 18 -8.02 -5.08 6.36
CA VAL A 18 -8.08 -3.61 6.31
C VAL A 18 -7.57 -3.11 4.97
N PHE A 19 -8.11 -1.99 4.50
CA PHE A 19 -7.82 -1.42 3.19
C PHE A 19 -7.47 0.06 3.29
N ILE A 20 -6.56 0.53 2.45
CA ILE A 20 -6.20 1.94 2.30
C ILE A 20 -6.04 2.27 0.83
N TYR A 21 -6.59 3.39 0.38
CA TYR A 21 -6.41 3.93 -0.96
C TYR A 21 -5.66 5.26 -0.90
N GLU A 22 -4.42 5.30 -1.39
CA GLU A 22 -3.56 6.48 -1.26
C GLU A 22 -2.56 6.66 -2.42
N PRO A 23 -2.09 7.89 -2.70
CA PRO A 23 -1.10 8.15 -3.74
C PRO A 23 0.33 7.97 -3.22
N LEU A 24 1.08 7.04 -3.81
CA LEU A 24 2.45 6.69 -3.40
C LEU A 24 3.45 6.89 -4.54
N LYS A 25 4.66 7.32 -4.19
CA LYS A 25 5.87 7.16 -5.01
C LYS A 25 6.42 5.74 -4.84
N LYS A 26 7.31 5.33 -5.75
CA LYS A 26 7.92 3.98 -5.75
C LYS A 26 8.56 3.61 -4.38
N TYR A 27 9.27 4.55 -3.75
CA TYR A 27 9.92 4.29 -2.46
C TYR A 27 8.91 4.18 -1.30
N GLU A 28 7.80 4.92 -1.35
CA GLU A 28 6.73 4.87 -0.35
C GLU A 28 5.96 3.55 -0.46
N LEU A 29 5.67 3.11 -1.69
CA LEU A 29 5.09 1.79 -1.96
C LEU A 29 5.99 0.66 -1.44
N ASN A 30 7.30 0.76 -1.66
CA ASN A 30 8.24 -0.22 -1.12
C ASN A 30 8.27 -0.23 0.42
N ALA A 31 8.14 0.95 1.05
CA ALA A 31 8.00 1.03 2.50
C ALA A 31 6.71 0.36 2.99
N ARG A 32 5.57 0.60 2.33
CA ARG A 32 4.29 -0.07 2.64
C ARG A 32 4.40 -1.59 2.53
N LYS A 33 5.02 -2.11 1.47
CA LYS A 33 5.28 -3.55 1.30
C LYS A 33 6.11 -4.13 2.44
N ARG A 34 7.15 -3.42 2.90
CA ARG A 34 7.95 -3.83 4.08
C ARG A 34 7.16 -3.81 5.38
N GLN A 35 6.13 -2.97 5.48
CA GLN A 35 5.18 -2.92 6.61
C GLN A 35 4.04 -3.95 6.49
N GLY A 36 4.12 -4.88 5.53
CA GLY A 36 3.14 -5.95 5.36
C GLY A 36 1.93 -5.60 4.48
N TRP A 37 1.91 -4.42 3.87
CA TRP A 37 0.84 -4.06 2.93
C TRP A 37 1.01 -4.75 1.58
N LYS A 38 -0.11 -5.25 1.04
CA LYS A 38 -0.21 -5.87 -0.29
C LYS A 38 -1.01 -4.96 -1.21
N VAL A 39 -0.58 -4.84 -2.46
CA VAL A 39 -1.33 -4.08 -3.47
C VAL A 39 -2.48 -4.95 -3.98
N LEU A 40 -3.68 -4.38 -4.03
CA LEU A 40 -4.78 -4.93 -4.80
C LEU A 40 -4.64 -4.41 -6.23
N GLY A 41 -4.47 -5.34 -7.18
CA GLY A 41 -4.34 -5.03 -8.62
C GLY A 41 -5.66 -4.66 -9.25
#